data_AF-A0A6N8V2L0-F1
#
_entry.id   AF-A0A6N8V2L0-F1
#
_cell.length_a   1.000
_cell.length_b   1.000
_cell.length_c   1.000
_cell.angle_alpha   90.00
_cell.angle_beta   90.00
_cell.angle_gamma   90.00
#
_symmetry.space_group_name_H-M   'P 1'
#
loop_
_entity.id
_entity.type
_entity.pdbx_description
1 polymer ?
#
loop_
_entity_poly.entity_id
_entity_poly.type
_entity_poly.pdbx_seq_one_letter_code
_entity_poly.pdbx_strand_id
1 'polypeptide(L)'
;MITPVVVAAQQDTGSAWRYLEGAGASGAIRVTARYQGSDSLRAARAVATLEAMGPLPALSGTDLHATLTVAPNREVMDSLVGGRVPEWAGAVALSERMEMIVPSGRFWPGSRVEEVRVLRHEWAHLALASEMGRLRIPRWFNEGYAEWAAGSWREDGGLKLSLALAFGGAPPLDSIALSWPRDPVPAEVAYLLSASVVHYLVESSGIAGLEAFIAAWKQGGSFDGALREVYGATPGQLETAWRRWVGRRYGWLAVLSHSAVFWTVLAAALSAMFLVRRRYRREQMARLRAGEPPDDPDFWSDA
;
A
#
# COMPACT_ATOMS: atom_id res chain seq x y z
N MET A 1 0.48 -36.32 -0.68
CA MET A 1 1.77 -36.60 -0.02
C MET A 1 2.69 -35.45 -0.34
N ILE A 2 3.02 -34.62 0.65
CA ILE A 2 3.89 -33.44 0.49
C ILE A 2 5.32 -33.92 0.71
N THR A 3 6.12 -33.94 -0.34
CA THR A 3 7.54 -34.32 -0.28
C THR A 3 8.32 -33.18 0.38
N PRO A 4 9.10 -33.42 1.45
CA PRO A 4 9.95 -32.37 2.01
C PRO A 4 11.13 -32.13 1.08
N VAL A 5 11.25 -30.90 0.55
CA VAL A 5 12.45 -30.45 -0.15
C VAL A 5 13.55 -30.23 0.90
N VAL A 6 14.57 -31.07 0.87
CA VAL A 6 15.78 -30.90 1.69
C VAL A 6 16.71 -29.97 0.92
N VAL A 7 16.76 -28.70 1.33
CA VAL A 7 17.70 -27.72 0.78
C VAL A 7 19.04 -27.85 1.51
N ALA A 8 20.12 -28.01 0.74
CA ALA A 8 21.48 -28.08 1.26
C ALA A 8 21.95 -26.70 1.73
N ALA A 9 22.28 -26.58 3.03
CA ALA A 9 22.90 -25.38 3.57
C ALA A 9 24.43 -25.46 3.37
N GLN A 10 24.99 -24.60 2.54
CA GLN A 10 26.45 -24.46 2.39
C GLN A 10 27.00 -23.61 3.56
N GLN A 11 27.93 -24.17 4.33
CA GLN A 11 28.57 -23.50 5.48
C GLN A 11 29.87 -22.84 5.03
N ASP A 12 29.96 -21.51 5.19
CA ASP A 12 31.22 -20.78 5.08
C ASP A 12 31.81 -20.60 6.50
N THR A 13 32.92 -21.27 6.78
CA THR A 13 33.40 -21.61 8.14
C THR A 13 34.04 -20.45 8.91
N GLY A 14 33.93 -19.21 8.43
CA GLY A 14 34.41 -18.00 9.12
C GLY A 14 33.32 -17.01 9.55
N SER A 15 32.07 -17.18 9.13
CA SER A 15 30.99 -16.23 9.41
C SER A 15 29.81 -16.89 10.13
N ALA A 16 29.17 -16.17 11.06
CA ALA A 16 27.94 -16.64 11.72
C ALA A 16 26.74 -16.80 10.76
N TRP A 17 26.93 -16.46 9.48
CA TRP A 17 25.94 -16.51 8.43
C TRP A 17 25.87 -17.90 7.79
N ARG A 18 24.65 -18.31 7.48
CA ARG A 18 24.28 -19.53 6.77
C ARG A 18 23.46 -19.15 5.55
N TYR A 19 23.47 -20.03 4.57
CA TYR A 19 22.80 -19.82 3.29
C TYR A 19 21.76 -20.91 3.03
N LEU A 20 20.64 -20.50 2.44
CA LEU A 20 19.55 -21.36 2.00
C LEU A 20 19.17 -20.93 0.58
N GLU A 21 19.25 -21.85 -0.37
CA GLU A 21 18.84 -21.57 -1.74
C GLU A 21 17.38 -21.95 -1.98
N GLY A 22 16.71 -21.18 -2.81
CA GLY A 22 15.37 -21.48 -3.30
C GLY A 22 15.22 -21.09 -4.75
N ALA A 23 14.31 -21.79 -5.44
CA ALA A 23 13.98 -21.54 -6.83
C ALA A 23 12.46 -21.69 -7.06
N GLY A 24 11.89 -20.73 -7.78
CA GLY A 24 10.49 -20.80 -8.20
C GLY A 24 10.26 -21.94 -9.20
N ALA A 25 9.01 -22.36 -9.38
CA ALA A 25 8.65 -23.54 -10.17
C ALA A 25 9.13 -23.50 -11.64
N SER A 26 9.28 -22.30 -12.23
CA SER A 26 9.79 -22.12 -13.60
C SER A 26 11.31 -21.99 -13.69
N GLY A 27 12.01 -21.89 -12.56
CA GLY A 27 13.45 -21.61 -12.49
C GLY A 27 13.85 -20.16 -12.77
N ALA A 28 12.93 -19.31 -13.25
CA ALA A 28 13.16 -17.89 -13.53
C ALA A 28 13.28 -17.01 -12.27
N ILE A 29 12.96 -17.57 -11.10
CA ILE A 29 13.13 -16.92 -9.81
C ILE A 29 14.14 -17.75 -9.03
N ARG A 30 15.26 -17.14 -8.62
CA ARG A 30 16.25 -17.74 -7.73
C ARG A 30 16.50 -16.82 -6.56
N VAL A 31 16.39 -17.37 -5.35
CA VAL A 31 16.60 -16.63 -4.11
C VAL A 31 17.65 -17.34 -3.28
N THR A 32 18.69 -16.60 -2.88
CA THR A 32 19.64 -17.08 -1.88
C THR A 32 19.38 -16.35 -0.57
N ALA A 33 18.85 -17.05 0.43
CA ALA A 33 18.65 -16.47 1.75
C ALA A 33 19.91 -16.57 2.61
N ARG A 34 20.38 -15.44 3.14
CA ARG A 34 21.47 -15.31 4.10
C ARG A 34 20.90 -15.03 5.49
N TYR A 35 21.24 -15.84 6.48
CA TYR A 35 20.65 -15.77 7.82
C TYR A 35 21.59 -16.27 8.92
N GLN A 36 21.33 -15.96 10.19
CA GLN A 36 22.05 -16.55 11.34
C GLN A 36 21.29 -17.74 11.92
N GLY A 37 21.96 -18.66 12.63
CA GLY A 37 21.38 -19.94 13.05
C GLY A 37 20.01 -19.86 13.75
N SER A 38 19.77 -18.79 14.52
CA SER A 38 18.51 -18.48 15.21
C SER A 38 17.31 -18.17 14.29
N ASP A 39 17.56 -17.90 13.02
CA ASP A 39 16.62 -17.33 12.05
C ASP A 39 16.34 -18.27 10.86
N SER A 40 16.76 -19.53 10.95
CA SER A 40 16.58 -20.55 9.91
C SER A 40 15.12 -20.70 9.47
N LEU A 41 14.18 -20.71 10.42
CA LEU A 41 12.74 -20.80 10.12
C LEU A 41 12.22 -19.55 9.41
N ARG A 42 12.73 -18.36 9.75
CA ARG A 42 12.35 -17.11 9.09
C ARG A 42 12.85 -17.10 7.66
N ALA A 43 14.12 -17.44 7.44
CA ALA A 43 14.70 -17.56 6.10
C ALA A 43 13.94 -18.57 5.23
N ALA A 44 13.72 -19.79 5.73
CA ALA A 44 13.00 -20.83 5.00
C ALA A 44 11.57 -20.42 4.63
N ARG A 45 10.85 -19.74 5.53
CA ARG A 45 9.51 -19.23 5.24
C ARG A 45 9.51 -18.12 4.20
N ALA A 46 10.46 -17.19 4.29
CA ALA A 46 10.55 -16.10 3.34
C ALA A 46 10.90 -16.61 1.94
N VAL A 47 11.84 -17.55 1.83
CA VAL A 47 12.17 -18.25 0.57
C VAL A 47 10.94 -18.96 0.02
N ALA A 48 10.29 -19.82 0.80
CA ALA A 48 9.09 -20.54 0.35
C ALA A 48 7.95 -19.58 -0.07
N THR A 49 7.85 -18.43 0.58
CA THR A 49 6.89 -17.38 0.22
C THR A 49 7.22 -16.79 -1.15
N LEU A 50 8.48 -16.46 -1.43
CA LEU A 50 8.94 -15.94 -2.71
C LEU A 50 8.88 -16.99 -3.83
N GLU A 51 9.20 -18.26 -3.55
CA GLU A 51 9.06 -19.36 -4.52
C GLU A 51 7.60 -19.60 -4.92
N ALA A 52 6.68 -19.45 -3.96
CA ALA A 52 5.25 -19.54 -4.20
C ALA A 52 4.69 -18.28 -4.89
N MET A 53 5.45 -17.18 -4.96
CA MET A 53 5.03 -16.03 -5.76
C MET A 53 5.14 -16.41 -7.24
N GLY A 54 4.02 -16.30 -7.95
CA GLY A 54 4.01 -16.33 -9.40
C GLY A 54 4.70 -15.08 -9.98
N PRO A 55 4.74 -14.96 -11.32
CA PRO A 55 5.24 -13.77 -11.98
C PRO A 55 4.56 -12.50 -11.44
N LEU A 56 5.33 -11.43 -11.27
CA LEU A 56 4.77 -10.14 -10.92
C LEU A 56 3.99 -9.58 -12.12
N PRO A 57 2.87 -8.87 -11.90
CA PRO A 57 2.07 -8.35 -13.00
C PRO A 57 2.91 -7.42 -13.89
N ALA A 58 2.77 -7.56 -15.21
CA ALA A 58 3.53 -6.82 -16.23
C ALA A 58 5.06 -7.08 -16.26
N LEU A 59 5.57 -8.04 -15.47
CA LEU A 59 6.98 -8.47 -15.44
C LEU A 59 7.11 -9.99 -15.61
N SER A 60 6.28 -10.58 -16.48
CA SER A 60 6.12 -12.04 -16.60
C SER A 60 7.35 -12.80 -17.12
N GLY A 61 8.33 -12.09 -17.71
CA GLY A 61 9.52 -12.67 -18.34
C GLY A 61 10.84 -12.38 -17.62
N THR A 62 10.82 -11.74 -16.45
CA THR A 62 12.04 -11.32 -15.76
C THR A 62 12.73 -12.53 -15.09
N ASP A 63 13.95 -12.85 -15.54
CA ASP A 63 14.85 -13.76 -14.82
C ASP A 63 15.44 -12.99 -13.62
N LEU A 64 15.07 -13.38 -12.42
CA LEU A 64 15.36 -12.63 -11.19
C LEU A 64 16.15 -13.50 -10.21
N HIS A 65 17.41 -13.12 -10.01
CA HIS A 65 18.26 -13.68 -8.97
C HIS A 65 18.51 -12.64 -7.91
N ALA A 66 18.15 -12.94 -6.68
CA ALA A 66 18.31 -12.01 -5.58
C ALA A 66 18.73 -12.69 -4.28
N THR A 67 19.38 -11.93 -3.42
CA THR A 67 19.71 -12.35 -2.06
C THR A 67 18.63 -11.84 -1.09
N LEU A 68 18.15 -12.68 -0.19
CA LEU A 68 17.33 -12.28 0.95
C LEU A 68 18.18 -12.35 2.21
N THR A 69 18.43 -11.24 2.87
CA THR A 69 19.18 -11.23 4.14
C THR A 69 18.23 -11.04 5.32
N VAL A 70 18.24 -11.98 6.26
CA VAL A 70 17.52 -11.85 7.53
C VAL A 70 18.40 -11.13 8.55
N ALA A 71 18.06 -9.88 8.87
CA ALA A 71 18.75 -9.08 9.87
C ALA A 71 18.32 -9.51 11.29
N PRO A 72 19.25 -9.91 12.17
CA PRO A 72 18.93 -10.41 13.51
C PRO A 72 18.44 -9.31 14.48
N ASN A 73 18.80 -8.05 14.23
CA ASN A 73 18.36 -6.87 15.00
C ASN A 73 18.46 -5.59 14.13
N ARG A 74 18.03 -4.46 14.70
CA ARG A 74 18.00 -3.16 14.00
C ARG A 74 19.40 -2.64 13.69
N GLU A 75 20.36 -2.84 14.58
CA GLU A 75 21.74 -2.38 14.40
C GLU A 75 22.40 -3.06 13.20
N VAL A 76 22.19 -4.37 13.03
CA VAL A 76 22.67 -5.10 11.85
C VAL A 76 21.90 -4.69 10.60
N MET A 77 20.59 -4.45 10.69
CA MET A 77 19.80 -3.96 9.54
C MET A 77 20.31 -2.61 9.03
N ASP A 78 20.51 -1.64 9.92
CA ASP A 78 21.04 -0.31 9.58
C ASP A 78 22.44 -0.40 8.97
N SER A 79 23.30 -1.28 9.51
CA SER A 79 24.63 -1.56 8.96
C SER A 79 24.58 -2.14 7.55
N LEU A 80 23.70 -3.12 7.29
CA LEU A 80 23.55 -3.76 5.99
C LEU A 80 23.01 -2.79 4.92
N VAL A 81 22.05 -1.94 5.30
CA VAL A 81 21.50 -0.90 4.42
C VAL A 81 22.52 0.22 4.17
N GLY A 82 23.44 0.46 5.10
CA GLY A 82 24.45 1.52 5.03
C GLY A 82 23.96 2.86 5.60
N GLY A 83 22.98 2.82 6.51
CA GLY A 83 22.38 3.99 7.14
C GLY A 83 21.17 3.62 8.00
N ARG A 84 20.65 4.60 8.75
CA ARG A 84 19.44 4.38 9.56
C ARG A 84 18.21 4.21 8.68
N VAL A 85 17.57 3.05 8.79
CA VAL A 85 16.29 2.77 8.15
C VAL A 85 15.17 3.44 8.96
N PRO A 86 14.20 4.12 8.32
CA PRO A 86 13.05 4.66 9.03
C PRO A 86 12.32 3.57 9.84
N GLU A 87 11.84 3.91 11.04
CA GLU A 87 11.24 2.91 11.95
C GLU A 87 10.02 2.20 11.37
N TRP A 88 9.33 2.86 10.42
CA TRP A 88 8.15 2.33 9.74
C TRP A 88 8.46 1.39 8.57
N ALA A 89 9.71 1.31 8.09
CA ALA A 89 10.05 0.43 6.98
C ALA A 89 10.16 -1.03 7.48
N GLY A 90 9.28 -1.89 6.96
CA GLY A 90 9.21 -3.30 7.35
C GLY A 90 10.35 -4.14 6.74
N ALA A 91 10.85 -3.77 5.57
CA ALA A 91 11.97 -4.37 4.88
C ALA A 91 12.60 -3.32 3.95
N VAL A 92 13.72 -3.64 3.31
CA VAL A 92 14.40 -2.74 2.38
C VAL A 92 14.96 -3.53 1.19
N ALA A 93 14.56 -3.16 -0.02
CA ALA A 93 15.19 -3.57 -1.26
C ALA A 93 16.38 -2.65 -1.61
N LEU A 94 17.54 -3.27 -1.83
CA LEU A 94 18.74 -2.66 -2.36
C LEU A 94 18.91 -3.13 -3.82
N SER A 95 18.18 -2.49 -4.73
CA SER A 95 18.11 -2.88 -6.14
C SER A 95 19.48 -3.00 -6.83
N GLU A 96 20.42 -2.09 -6.55
CA GLU A 96 21.78 -2.12 -7.10
C GLU A 96 22.59 -3.37 -6.69
N ARG A 97 22.20 -4.02 -5.58
CA ARG A 97 22.84 -5.24 -5.06
C ARG A 97 22.01 -6.49 -5.34
N MET A 98 20.82 -6.34 -5.92
CA MET A 98 19.83 -7.41 -6.02
C MET A 98 19.60 -8.10 -4.67
N GLU A 99 19.49 -7.31 -3.61
CA GLU A 99 19.36 -7.81 -2.24
C GLU A 99 18.14 -7.19 -1.56
N MET A 100 17.35 -7.99 -0.85
CA MET A 100 16.37 -7.48 0.10
C MET A 100 16.78 -7.83 1.53
N ILE A 101 16.59 -6.90 2.45
CA ILE A 101 16.90 -7.06 3.86
C ILE A 101 15.59 -7.06 4.64
N VAL A 102 15.35 -8.16 5.36
CA VAL A 102 14.14 -8.36 6.17
C VAL A 102 14.53 -8.55 7.63
N PRO A 103 13.75 -8.04 8.59
CA PRO A 103 14.01 -8.27 10.00
C PRO A 103 13.73 -9.73 10.39
N SER A 104 14.40 -10.18 11.45
CA SER A 104 14.08 -11.43 12.14
C SER A 104 12.63 -11.42 12.61
N GLY A 105 12.01 -12.60 12.62
CA GLY A 105 10.68 -12.78 13.19
C GLY A 105 10.56 -12.38 14.67
N ARG A 106 11.68 -12.29 15.40
CA ARG A 106 11.71 -11.88 16.82
C ARG A 106 11.31 -10.42 17.03
N PHE A 107 11.48 -9.56 16.02
CA PHE A 107 11.14 -8.15 16.11
C PHE A 107 10.33 -7.67 14.90
N TRP A 108 9.71 -8.60 14.17
CA TRP A 108 8.69 -8.28 13.18
C TRP A 108 7.40 -7.89 13.90
N PRO A 109 6.90 -6.65 13.76
CA PRO A 109 5.73 -6.18 14.50
C PRO A 109 4.39 -6.55 13.83
N GLY A 110 4.42 -7.05 12.59
CA GLY A 110 3.21 -7.26 11.78
C GLY A 110 2.66 -8.69 11.79
N SER A 111 1.48 -8.85 11.20
CA SER A 111 0.87 -10.14 10.88
C SER A 111 1.56 -10.87 9.73
N ARG A 112 1.21 -12.15 9.53
CA ARG A 112 1.71 -12.95 8.39
C ARG A 112 1.25 -12.39 7.04
N VAL A 113 0.04 -11.84 6.97
CA VAL A 113 -0.47 -11.24 5.72
C VAL A 113 0.33 -10.00 5.36
N GLU A 114 0.69 -9.19 6.36
CA GLU A 114 1.53 -8.02 6.16
C GLU A 114 2.96 -8.39 5.76
N GLU A 115 3.50 -9.48 6.33
CA GLU A 115 4.81 -10.02 5.92
C GLU A 115 4.83 -10.40 4.44
N VAL A 116 3.84 -11.17 3.97
CA VAL A 116 3.74 -11.57 2.56
C VAL A 116 3.63 -10.33 1.67
N ARG A 117 2.85 -9.33 2.07
CA ARG A 117 2.69 -8.08 1.34
C ARG A 117 4.01 -7.30 1.24
N VAL A 118 4.74 -7.17 2.34
CA VAL A 118 6.04 -6.48 2.37
C VAL A 118 7.07 -7.23 1.54
N LEU A 119 7.16 -8.55 1.65
CA LEU A 119 8.04 -9.35 0.79
C LEU A 119 7.72 -9.14 -0.69
N ARG A 120 6.42 -9.10 -1.05
CA ARG A 120 5.99 -8.86 -2.43
C ARG A 120 6.33 -7.46 -2.92
N HIS A 121 6.23 -6.46 -2.06
CA HIS A 121 6.64 -5.08 -2.33
C HIS A 121 8.15 -4.99 -2.62
N GLU A 122 8.99 -5.51 -1.71
CA GLU A 122 10.44 -5.51 -1.92
C GLU A 122 10.85 -6.33 -3.16
N TRP A 123 10.18 -7.46 -3.39
CA TRP A 123 10.40 -8.28 -4.58
C TRP A 123 10.08 -7.52 -5.87
N ALA A 124 9.04 -6.68 -5.87
CA ALA A 124 8.67 -5.86 -7.01
C ALA A 124 9.72 -4.79 -7.34
N HIS A 125 10.37 -4.20 -6.34
CA HIS A 125 11.53 -3.33 -6.57
C HIS A 125 12.69 -4.06 -7.24
N LEU A 126 13.02 -5.27 -6.78
CA LEU A 126 14.12 -6.05 -7.37
C LEU A 126 13.78 -6.51 -8.79
N ALA A 127 12.54 -6.96 -9.03
CA ALA A 127 12.10 -7.37 -10.36
C ALA A 127 12.10 -6.22 -11.35
N LEU A 128 11.57 -5.05 -10.98
CA LEU A 128 11.58 -3.89 -11.85
C LEU A 128 13.01 -3.43 -12.15
N ALA A 129 13.91 -3.46 -11.16
CA ALA A 129 15.31 -3.14 -11.36
C ALA A 129 16.02 -4.14 -12.27
N SER A 130 15.77 -5.45 -12.10
CA SER A 130 16.30 -6.49 -13.00
C SER A 130 15.83 -6.27 -14.44
N GLU A 131 14.54 -5.95 -14.63
CA GLU A 131 13.97 -5.71 -15.96
C GLU A 131 14.55 -4.47 -16.64
N MET A 132 14.73 -3.38 -15.89
CA MET A 132 15.20 -2.09 -16.40
C MET A 132 16.72 -2.00 -16.53
N GLY A 133 17.47 -2.87 -15.85
CA GLY A 133 18.93 -2.83 -15.81
C GLY A 133 19.46 -1.48 -15.32
N ARG A 134 20.15 -0.75 -16.20
CA ARG A 134 20.78 0.56 -15.88
C ARG A 134 19.87 1.77 -16.11
N LEU A 135 18.64 1.56 -16.56
CA LEU A 135 17.71 2.67 -16.81
C LEU A 135 17.28 3.30 -15.49
N ARG A 136 17.26 4.64 -15.46
CA ARG A 136 16.81 5.39 -14.28
C ARG A 136 15.30 5.27 -14.13
N ILE A 137 14.86 4.61 -13.06
CA ILE A 137 13.44 4.48 -12.72
C ILE A 137 12.98 5.72 -11.95
N PRO A 138 11.92 6.44 -12.38
CA PRO A 138 11.33 7.51 -11.58
C PRO A 138 10.87 6.97 -10.22
N ARG A 139 11.24 7.65 -9.13
CA ARG A 139 11.00 7.14 -7.78
C ARG A 139 9.52 6.83 -7.52
N TRP A 140 8.62 7.75 -7.88
CA TRP A 140 7.18 7.54 -7.73
C TRP A 140 6.70 6.30 -8.51
N PHE A 141 7.29 5.98 -9.66
CA PHE A 141 6.90 4.81 -10.42
C PHE A 141 7.42 3.54 -9.76
N ASN A 142 8.67 3.55 -9.26
CA ASN A 142 9.24 2.40 -8.53
C ASN A 142 8.38 2.03 -7.32
N GLU A 143 8.07 3.01 -6.47
CA GLU A 143 7.26 2.87 -5.25
C GLU A 143 5.81 2.52 -5.60
N GLY A 144 5.25 3.18 -6.63
CA GLY A 144 3.89 2.94 -7.08
C GLY A 144 3.69 1.54 -7.68
N TYR A 145 4.65 1.06 -8.46
CA TYR A 145 4.62 -0.29 -9.00
C TYR A 145 4.74 -1.30 -7.88
N ALA A 146 5.67 -1.10 -6.92
CA ALA A 146 5.83 -2.01 -5.79
C ALA A 146 4.57 -2.08 -4.90
N GLU A 147 3.94 -0.95 -4.58
CA GLU A 147 2.68 -0.92 -3.83
C GLU A 147 1.50 -1.55 -4.57
N TRP A 148 1.36 -1.23 -5.86
CA TRP A 148 0.29 -1.78 -6.69
C TRP A 148 0.49 -3.30 -6.87
N ALA A 149 1.71 -3.73 -7.21
CA ALA A 149 2.08 -5.12 -7.36
C ALA A 149 2.00 -5.88 -6.03
N ALA A 150 2.18 -5.25 -4.87
CA ALA A 150 1.95 -5.89 -3.57
C ALA A 150 0.46 -6.11 -3.25
N GLY A 151 -0.45 -5.47 -3.99
CA GLY A 151 -1.89 -5.48 -3.71
C GLY A 151 -2.28 -4.56 -2.56
N SER A 152 -1.45 -3.56 -2.24
CA SER A 152 -1.72 -2.60 -1.17
C SER A 152 -2.76 -1.55 -1.56
N TRP A 153 -3.00 -1.33 -2.85
CA TRP A 153 -4.02 -0.38 -3.30
C TRP A 153 -5.41 -0.89 -2.95
N ARG A 154 -6.12 -0.13 -2.11
CA ARG A 154 -7.48 -0.41 -1.64
C ARG A 154 -8.37 0.82 -1.83
N GLU A 155 -9.68 0.61 -1.91
CA GLU A 155 -10.64 1.70 -2.13
C GLU A 155 -10.60 2.78 -1.04
N ASP A 156 -10.26 2.43 0.20
CA ASP A 156 -10.06 3.37 1.30
C ASP A 156 -8.84 4.30 1.09
N GLY A 157 -7.82 3.83 0.40
CA GLY A 157 -6.67 4.64 -0.02
C GLY A 157 -7.07 5.75 -1.00
N GLY A 158 -8.01 5.46 -1.92
CA GLY A 158 -8.53 6.43 -2.88
C GLY A 158 -9.26 7.61 -2.23
N LEU A 159 -10.02 7.35 -1.16
CA LEU A 159 -10.68 8.41 -0.38
C LEU A 159 -9.68 9.31 0.35
N LYS A 160 -8.71 8.71 1.07
CA LYS A 160 -7.63 9.46 1.74
C LYS A 160 -6.87 10.34 0.76
N LEU A 161 -6.49 9.78 -0.38
CA LEU A 161 -5.79 10.50 -1.45
C LEU A 161 -6.66 11.64 -2.01
N SER A 162 -7.95 11.42 -2.25
CA SER A 162 -8.84 12.47 -2.73
C SER A 162 -8.96 13.64 -1.76
N LEU A 163 -9.00 13.38 -0.45
CA LEU A 163 -8.98 14.43 0.57
C LEU A 163 -7.64 15.16 0.58
N ALA A 164 -6.52 14.43 0.53
CA ALA A 164 -5.19 15.03 0.45
C ALA A 164 -5.03 15.95 -0.78
N LEU A 165 -5.55 15.53 -1.94
CA LEU A 165 -5.55 16.34 -3.16
C LEU A 165 -6.44 17.58 -3.02
N ALA A 166 -7.64 17.45 -2.44
CA ALA A 166 -8.59 18.56 -2.28
C ALA A 166 -8.07 19.65 -1.33
N PHE A 167 -7.35 19.26 -0.27
CA PHE A 167 -6.81 20.20 0.72
C PHE A 167 -5.36 20.63 0.47
N GLY A 168 -4.80 20.35 -0.73
CA GLY A 168 -3.44 20.76 -1.10
C GLY A 168 -2.32 20.00 -0.39
N GLY A 169 -2.62 18.87 0.25
CA GLY A 169 -1.67 18.01 0.95
C GLY A 169 -0.94 17.00 0.06
N ALA A 170 -1.23 16.95 -1.25
CA ALA A 170 -0.60 16.02 -2.17
C ALA A 170 0.42 16.71 -3.10
N PRO A 171 1.72 16.35 -3.02
CA PRO A 171 2.76 16.95 -3.85
C PRO A 171 2.58 16.63 -5.36
N PRO A 172 3.11 17.47 -6.28
CA PRO A 172 3.24 17.12 -7.71
C PRO A 172 4.08 15.85 -7.90
N LEU A 173 3.80 15.05 -8.93
CA LEU A 173 4.54 13.80 -9.18
C LEU A 173 6.04 14.04 -9.37
N ASP A 174 6.39 15.11 -10.07
CA ASP A 174 7.78 15.52 -10.31
C ASP A 174 8.52 15.89 -9.02
N SER A 175 7.81 16.36 -7.98
CA SER A 175 8.43 16.71 -6.70
C SER A 175 8.75 15.48 -5.84
N ILE A 176 7.91 14.43 -5.92
CA ILE A 176 8.16 13.13 -5.27
C ILE A 176 9.31 12.38 -5.96
N ALA A 177 9.53 12.65 -7.26
CA ALA A 177 10.69 12.14 -7.99
C ALA A 177 12.04 12.69 -7.49
N LEU A 178 12.04 13.86 -6.82
CA LEU A 178 13.25 14.57 -6.37
C LEU A 178 13.51 14.45 -4.87
N SER A 179 12.48 14.44 -4.03
CA SER A 179 12.60 14.30 -2.58
C SER A 179 11.43 13.52 -2.00
N TRP A 180 11.72 12.42 -1.31
CA TRP A 180 10.69 11.66 -0.61
C TRP A 180 10.54 12.14 0.83
N PRO A 181 9.32 12.23 1.36
CA PRO A 181 9.12 12.70 2.71
C PRO A 181 9.77 11.77 3.75
N ARG A 182 10.39 12.38 4.77
CA ARG A 182 10.98 11.64 5.90
C ARG A 182 9.94 11.33 6.99
N ASP A 183 8.90 12.15 7.05
CA ASP A 183 7.83 12.01 8.03
C ASP A 183 6.82 10.93 7.60
N PRO A 184 6.28 10.13 8.54
CA PRO A 184 5.43 8.98 8.20
C PRO A 184 4.16 9.34 7.45
N VAL A 185 3.47 10.41 7.85
CA VAL A 185 2.16 10.80 7.28
C VAL A 185 2.32 11.32 5.84
N PRO A 186 3.22 12.27 5.54
CA PRO A 186 3.51 12.63 4.16
C PRO A 186 4.04 11.47 3.31
N ALA A 187 4.79 10.53 3.89
CA ALA A 187 5.25 9.33 3.19
C ALA A 187 4.08 8.40 2.81
N GLU A 188 3.12 8.16 3.72
CA GLU A 188 1.90 7.40 3.43
C GLU A 188 1.14 8.01 2.24
N VAL A 189 0.99 9.33 2.20
CA VAL A 189 0.36 10.02 1.07
C VAL A 189 1.16 9.84 -0.23
N ALA A 190 2.49 9.91 -0.18
CA ALA A 190 3.34 9.69 -1.35
C ALA A 190 3.24 8.26 -1.89
N TYR A 191 3.17 7.25 -1.02
CA TYR A 191 2.90 5.85 -1.40
C TYR A 191 1.53 5.69 -2.04
N LEU A 192 0.47 6.21 -1.41
CA LEU A 192 -0.89 6.17 -1.93
C LEU A 192 -0.99 6.84 -3.30
N LEU A 193 -0.38 8.02 -3.44
CA LEU A 193 -0.34 8.76 -4.69
C LEU A 193 0.35 7.92 -5.77
N SER A 194 1.57 7.44 -5.50
CA SER A 194 2.37 6.64 -6.43
C SER A 194 1.63 5.38 -6.89
N ALA A 195 1.05 4.62 -5.96
CA ALA A 195 0.28 3.41 -6.26
C ALA A 195 -0.95 3.72 -7.11
N SER A 196 -1.64 4.82 -6.83
CA SER A 196 -2.85 5.21 -7.56
C SER A 196 -2.58 5.60 -9.02
N VAL A 197 -1.39 6.12 -9.33
CA VAL A 197 -1.02 6.45 -10.72
C VAL A 197 -0.81 5.17 -11.51
N VAL A 198 -0.10 4.18 -10.95
CA VAL A 198 0.05 2.87 -11.60
C VAL A 198 -1.30 2.17 -11.73
N HIS A 199 -2.14 2.25 -10.71
CA HIS A 199 -3.50 1.73 -10.78
C HIS A 199 -4.31 2.39 -11.91
N TYR A 200 -4.24 3.71 -12.07
CA TYR A 200 -4.89 4.42 -13.16
C TYR A 200 -4.38 3.97 -14.54
N LEU A 201 -3.07 3.79 -14.71
CA LEU A 201 -2.50 3.26 -15.95
C LEU A 201 -3.09 1.87 -16.26
N VAL A 202 -3.11 0.97 -15.28
CA VAL A 202 -3.66 -0.38 -15.44
C VAL A 202 -5.17 -0.37 -15.69
N GLU A 203 -5.94 0.49 -15.03
CA GLU A 203 -7.39 0.60 -15.29
C GLU A 203 -7.68 1.12 -16.70
N SER A 204 -6.82 2.00 -17.22
CA SER A 204 -6.98 2.60 -18.56
C SER A 204 -6.62 1.66 -19.71
N SER A 205 -5.61 0.79 -19.54
CA SER A 205 -5.03 -0.02 -20.63
C SER A 205 -4.95 -1.52 -20.33
N GLY A 206 -5.39 -1.95 -19.15
CA GLY A 206 -5.14 -3.28 -18.62
C GLY A 206 -3.67 -3.52 -18.25
N ILE A 207 -3.40 -4.71 -17.70
CA ILE A 207 -2.04 -5.17 -17.38
C ILE A 207 -1.18 -5.24 -18.65
N ALA A 208 -1.77 -5.63 -19.79
CA ALA A 208 -1.09 -5.68 -21.08
C ALA A 208 -0.54 -4.33 -21.52
N GLY A 209 -1.24 -3.23 -21.24
CA GLY A 209 -0.72 -1.89 -21.52
C GLY A 209 0.45 -1.50 -20.62
N LEU A 210 0.43 -1.90 -19.34
CA LEU A 210 1.57 -1.69 -18.44
C LEU A 210 2.79 -2.50 -18.89
N GLU A 211 2.58 -3.73 -19.34
CA GLU A 211 3.62 -4.60 -19.91
C GLU A 211 4.21 -4.00 -21.19
N ALA A 212 3.37 -3.52 -22.11
CA ALA A 212 3.80 -2.82 -23.31
C ALA A 212 4.60 -1.56 -22.98
N PHE A 213 4.18 -0.80 -21.95
CA PHE A 213 4.89 0.38 -21.48
C PHE A 213 6.29 0.07 -20.94
N ILE A 214 6.40 -0.94 -20.08
CA ILE A 214 7.68 -1.40 -19.53
C ILE A 214 8.60 -1.88 -20.66
N ALA A 215 8.07 -2.63 -21.63
CA ALA A 215 8.83 -3.11 -22.79
C ALA A 215 9.32 -1.97 -23.69
N ALA A 216 8.43 -1.02 -24.05
CA ALA A 216 8.77 0.16 -24.85
C ALA A 216 9.80 1.03 -24.14
N TRP A 217 9.69 1.19 -22.81
CA TRP A 217 10.66 1.93 -22.01
C TRP A 217 12.02 1.25 -22.01
N LYS A 218 12.07 -0.07 -21.80
CA LYS A 218 13.31 -0.84 -21.86
C LYS A 218 13.99 -0.72 -23.23
N GLN A 219 13.21 -0.77 -24.31
CA GLN A 219 13.72 -0.70 -25.67
C GLN A 219 14.17 0.71 -26.07
N GLY A 220 13.39 1.74 -25.74
CA GLY A 220 13.64 3.13 -26.12
C GLY A 220 14.53 3.90 -25.14
N GLY A 221 14.77 3.38 -23.94
CA GLY A 221 15.58 4.01 -22.90
C GLY A 221 14.99 5.30 -22.31
N SER A 222 13.75 5.65 -22.66
CA SER A 222 13.09 6.89 -22.25
C SER A 222 11.71 6.59 -21.66
N PHE A 223 11.54 6.89 -20.37
CA PHE A 223 10.26 6.77 -19.66
C PHE A 223 9.19 7.63 -20.35
N ASP A 224 9.51 8.89 -20.61
CA ASP A 224 8.65 9.84 -21.32
C ASP A 224 8.35 9.39 -22.76
N GLY A 225 9.34 8.80 -23.44
CA GLY A 225 9.15 8.22 -24.77
C GLY A 225 8.09 7.12 -24.76
N ALA A 226 8.25 6.15 -23.86
CA ALA A 226 7.32 5.04 -23.70
C ALA A 226 5.92 5.48 -23.25
N LEU A 227 5.81 6.50 -22.39
CA LEU A 227 4.51 7.06 -21.99
C LEU A 227 3.78 7.66 -23.19
N ARG A 228 4.49 8.39 -24.07
CA ARG A 228 3.90 8.94 -25.29
C ARG A 228 3.51 7.83 -26.27
N GLU A 229 4.33 6.80 -26.41
CA GLU A 229 4.09 5.68 -27.32
C GLU A 229 2.87 4.85 -26.91
N VAL A 230 2.79 4.45 -25.64
CA VAL A 230 1.77 3.49 -25.17
C VAL A 230 0.51 4.17 -24.68
N TYR A 231 0.64 5.31 -23.99
CA TYR A 231 -0.49 6.03 -23.38
C TYR A 231 -0.88 7.32 -24.11
N GLY A 232 -0.14 7.73 -25.13
CA GLY A 232 -0.43 8.96 -25.87
C GLY A 232 -0.31 10.24 -25.03
N ALA A 233 0.44 10.19 -23.92
CA ALA A 233 0.49 11.26 -22.93
C ALA A 233 1.92 11.61 -22.53
N THR A 234 2.17 12.90 -22.29
CA THR A 234 3.33 13.37 -21.54
C THR A 234 3.15 13.16 -20.04
N PRO A 235 4.22 13.18 -19.22
CA PRO A 235 4.10 13.07 -17.75
C PRO A 235 3.12 14.09 -17.14
N GLY A 236 3.15 15.36 -17.58
CA GLY A 236 2.21 16.39 -17.08
C GLY A 236 0.76 16.15 -17.51
N GLN A 237 0.54 15.61 -18.71
CA GLN A 237 -0.81 15.22 -19.16
C GLN A 237 -1.32 14.00 -18.38
N LEU A 238 -0.44 13.03 -18.10
CA LEU A 238 -0.74 11.89 -17.23
C LEU A 238 -1.17 12.39 -15.84
N GLU A 239 -0.40 13.28 -15.21
CA GLU A 239 -0.77 13.83 -13.90
C GLU A 239 -2.15 14.52 -13.94
N THR A 240 -2.39 15.34 -14.96
CA THR A 240 -3.68 16.04 -15.14
C THR A 240 -4.84 15.08 -15.35
N ALA A 241 -4.64 14.01 -16.12
CA ALA A 241 -5.65 13.00 -16.38
C ALA A 241 -5.95 12.15 -15.13
N TRP A 242 -4.91 11.72 -14.43
CA TRP A 242 -4.99 10.97 -13.19
C TRP A 242 -5.69 11.78 -12.08
N ARG A 243 -5.32 13.05 -11.84
CA ARG A 243 -6.00 13.91 -10.84
C ARG A 243 -7.50 14.01 -11.10
N ARG A 244 -7.90 14.16 -12.38
CA ARG A 244 -9.32 14.17 -12.77
C ARG A 244 -9.99 12.82 -12.53
N TRP A 245 -9.30 11.70 -12.79
CA TRP A 245 -9.81 10.36 -12.50
C TRP A 245 -10.04 10.15 -11.00
N VAL A 246 -9.08 10.52 -10.14
CA VAL A 246 -9.23 10.45 -8.67
C VAL A 246 -10.41 11.30 -8.20
N GLY A 247 -10.50 12.55 -8.66
CA GLY A 247 -11.58 13.47 -8.29
C GLY A 247 -12.97 12.96 -8.68
N ARG A 248 -13.12 12.33 -9.86
CA ARG A 248 -14.41 11.73 -10.27
C ARG A 248 -14.79 10.50 -9.44
N ARG A 249 -13.82 9.66 -9.07
CA ARG A 249 -14.09 8.39 -8.39
C ARG A 249 -14.26 8.54 -6.87
N TYR A 250 -13.49 9.43 -6.26
CA TYR A 250 -13.38 9.55 -4.79
C TYR A 250 -13.75 10.94 -4.25
N GLY A 251 -13.94 11.93 -5.13
CA GLY A 251 -14.17 13.32 -4.74
C GLY A 251 -15.58 13.67 -4.27
N TRP A 252 -16.54 12.74 -4.30
CA TRP A 252 -17.93 13.03 -3.93
C TRP A 252 -18.06 13.51 -2.47
N LEU A 253 -17.25 13.00 -1.53
CA LEU A 253 -17.22 13.50 -0.14
C LEU A 253 -16.59 14.89 -0.03
N ALA A 254 -15.55 15.17 -0.81
CA ALA A 254 -14.97 16.52 -0.89
C ALA A 254 -15.99 17.52 -1.46
N VAL A 255 -16.76 17.12 -2.47
CA VAL A 255 -17.86 17.92 -3.04
C VAL A 255 -18.97 18.15 -2.02
N LEU A 256 -19.39 17.13 -1.26
CA LEU A 256 -20.42 17.28 -0.21
C LEU A 256 -19.97 18.18 0.93
N SER A 257 -18.73 18.05 1.40
CA SER A 257 -18.19 18.87 2.50
C SER A 257 -18.11 20.36 2.15
N HIS A 258 -17.83 20.70 0.88
CA HIS A 258 -17.79 22.08 0.41
C HIS A 258 -19.13 22.60 -0.14
N SER A 259 -20.19 21.79 -0.15
CA SER A 259 -21.51 22.19 -0.65
C SER A 259 -22.35 22.83 0.44
N ALA A 260 -22.47 24.16 0.41
CA ALA A 260 -23.37 24.90 1.30
C ALA A 260 -24.83 24.43 1.19
N VAL A 261 -25.25 24.02 -0.02
CA VAL A 261 -26.60 23.49 -0.28
C VAL A 261 -26.82 22.15 0.44
N PHE A 262 -25.82 21.28 0.47
CA PHE A 262 -25.92 20.03 1.21
C PHE A 262 -26.09 20.27 2.71
N TRP A 263 -25.27 21.16 3.29
CA TRP A 263 -25.33 21.49 4.71
C TRP A 263 -26.64 22.18 5.10
N THR A 264 -27.19 23.06 4.27
CA THR A 264 -28.49 23.70 4.54
C THR A 264 -29.63 22.69 4.52
N VAL A 265 -29.65 21.77 3.56
CA VAL A 265 -30.66 20.70 3.50
C VAL A 265 -30.54 19.74 4.69
N LEU A 266 -29.32 19.34 5.06
CA LEU A 266 -29.07 18.47 6.21
C LEU A 266 -29.51 19.15 7.52
N ALA A 267 -29.15 20.42 7.72
CA ALA A 267 -29.57 21.19 8.89
C ALA A 267 -31.10 21.34 8.96
N ALA A 268 -31.77 21.58 7.83
CA ALA A 268 -33.22 21.67 7.76
C ALA A 268 -33.89 20.33 8.11
N ALA A 269 -33.37 19.21 7.58
CA ALA A 269 -33.89 17.87 7.88
C ALA A 269 -33.72 17.50 9.35
N LEU A 270 -32.55 17.74 9.94
CA LEU A 270 -32.28 17.50 11.37
C LEU A 270 -33.15 18.40 12.27
N SER A 271 -33.35 19.65 11.87
CA SER A 271 -34.24 20.58 12.57
C SER A 271 -35.69 20.12 12.51
N ALA A 272 -36.17 19.71 11.34
CA ALA A 272 -37.51 19.17 11.17
C ALA A 272 -37.71 17.89 12.02
N MET A 273 -36.75 16.97 11.98
CA MET A 273 -36.77 15.76 12.80
C MET A 273 -36.80 16.10 14.30
N PHE A 274 -36.00 17.06 14.75
CA PHE A 274 -36.00 17.52 16.14
C PHE A 274 -37.37 18.11 16.53
N LEU A 275 -37.97 18.94 15.67
CA LEU A 275 -39.28 19.54 15.90
C LEU A 275 -40.39 18.49 15.96
N VAL A 276 -40.41 17.53 15.04
CA VAL A 276 -41.37 16.41 15.04
C VAL A 276 -41.21 15.57 16.30
N ARG A 277 -39.98 15.18 16.65
CA ARG A 277 -39.68 14.39 17.86
C ARG A 277 -40.00 15.16 19.15
N ARG A 278 -39.88 16.49 19.14
CA ARG A 278 -40.27 17.35 20.27
C ARG A 278 -41.79 17.42 20.42
N ARG A 279 -42.54 17.53 19.32
CA ARG A 279 -44.00 17.50 19.32
C ARG A 279 -44.54 16.15 19.81
N TYR A 280 -44.06 15.06 19.24
CA TYR A 280 -44.45 13.71 19.63
C TYR A 280 -44.15 13.41 21.11
N ARG A 281 -42.97 13.79 21.62
CA ARG A 281 -42.63 13.64 23.05
C ARG A 281 -43.52 14.49 23.96
N ARG A 282 -43.91 15.70 23.54
CA ARG A 282 -44.86 16.54 24.29
C ARG A 282 -46.23 15.89 24.36
N GLU A 283 -46.71 15.33 23.26
CA GLU A 283 -48.00 14.63 23.20
C GLU A 283 -48.00 13.34 24.04
N GLN A 284 -46.91 12.56 24.01
CA GLN A 284 -46.76 11.39 24.88
C GLN A 284 -46.70 11.77 26.37
N MET A 285 -45.91 12.79 26.74
CA MET A 285 -45.85 13.27 28.13
C MET A 285 -47.20 13.84 28.60
N ALA A 286 -47.95 14.50 27.72
CA ALA A 286 -49.29 14.97 28.03
C ALA A 286 -50.28 13.81 28.25
N ARG A 287 -50.17 12.72 27.48
CA ARG A 287 -50.96 11.50 27.69
C ARG A 287 -50.60 10.76 28.97
N LEU A 288 -49.31 10.68 29.32
CA LEU A 288 -48.86 10.09 30.58
C LEU A 288 -49.36 10.90 31.79
N ARG A 289 -49.29 12.23 31.73
CA ARG A 289 -49.84 13.12 32.78
C ARG A 289 -51.35 13.10 32.88
N ALA A 290 -52.06 12.85 31.78
CA ALA A 290 -53.52 12.71 31.79
C ALA A 290 -53.98 11.36 32.37
N GLY A 291 -53.08 10.37 32.48
CA GLY A 291 -53.31 9.08 33.12
C GLY A 291 -52.66 8.94 34.51
N GLU A 292 -51.95 9.96 34.98
CA GLU A 292 -51.43 9.99 36.36
C GLU A 292 -52.61 10.27 37.31
N PRO A 293 -52.82 9.42 38.34
CA PRO A 293 -53.77 9.74 39.39
C PRO A 293 -53.36 11.07 40.07
N PRO A 294 -54.32 11.87 40.55
CA PRO A 294 -54.04 13.16 41.18
C PRO A 294 -53.01 12.99 42.32
N ASP A 295 -52.08 13.94 42.41
CA ASP A 295 -51.00 13.96 43.44
C ASP A 295 -51.56 13.96 44.87
N ASP A 296 -52.82 14.33 45.04
CA ASP A 296 -53.58 14.22 46.29
C ASP A 296 -54.79 13.28 46.08
N PRO A 297 -54.61 11.96 46.26
CA PRO A 297 -55.69 11.02 46.13
C PRO A 297 -56.57 11.14 47.39
N ASP A 298 -57.78 11.66 47.19
CA ASP A 298 -58.81 11.82 48.22
C ASP A 298 -59.33 10.44 48.68
N PHE A 299 -58.54 9.76 49.51
CA PHE A 299 -58.87 8.44 50.04
C PHE A 299 -59.76 8.50 51.30
N TRP A 300 -60.15 9.70 51.76
CA TRP A 300 -60.77 9.90 53.08
C TRP A 300 -61.93 10.91 53.09
N SER A 301 -62.86 10.83 52.13
CA SER A 301 -64.05 11.68 52.12
C SER A 301 -65.37 10.91 52.20
N ASP A 302 -65.47 9.89 53.05
CA ASP A 302 -66.76 9.35 53.53
C ASP A 302 -66.58 8.68 54.90
N ALA A 303 -67.03 9.36 55.96
CA ALA A 303 -67.26 8.83 57.30
C ALA A 303 -68.62 9.30 57.80
#